data_AF-A0A497H3W2-F1
#
_entry.id   AF-A0A497H3W2-F1
#
_cell.length_a   1.000
_cell.length_b   1.000
_cell.length_c   1.000
_cell.angle_alpha   90.00
_cell.angle_beta   90.00
_cell.angle_gamma   90.00
#
_symmetry.space_group_name_H-M   'P 1'
#
loop_
_entity.id
_entity.type
_entity.pdbx_description
1 polymer ?
#
loop_
_entity_poly.entity_id
_entity_poly.type
_entity_poly.pdbx_seq_one_letter_code
_entity_poly.pdbx_strand_id
1 'polypeptide(L)'
;RVYELSQPYPERMPPTPPVQIPYRHLVTLIQIAGDWEGVLRILKRNGEIETLSAYEEEKLKERVEKVRYWLEHFAPENVKFSVQKQPPKIALADEQKKLLAALRDALESTEWKPEDIHNTIHTVAAEQGEVMGRNVTKELFTLIYRMFLGKERGPRAGYFLHSLEKSFVLKRIAEFT
;
A
#
# COMPACT_ATOMS: atom_id res chain seq x y z
N ARG A 1 28.64 -5.74 14.56
CA ARG A 1 29.94 -5.96 13.88
C ARG A 1 29.93 -5.68 12.38
N VAL A 2 29.17 -6.40 11.53
CA VAL A 2 29.19 -6.15 10.06
C VAL A 2 28.74 -4.73 9.70
N TYR A 3 27.67 -4.23 10.36
CA TYR A 3 27.21 -2.86 10.17
C TYR A 3 28.31 -1.84 10.49
N GLU A 4 28.92 -1.89 11.67
CA GLU A 4 30.06 -1.03 12.05
C GLU A 4 31.20 -1.06 11.03
N LEU A 5 31.61 -2.26 10.60
CA LEU A 5 32.72 -2.43 9.65
C LEU A 5 32.41 -1.90 8.24
N SER A 6 31.13 -1.78 7.90
CA SER A 6 30.69 -1.20 6.63
C SER A 6 30.61 0.33 6.64
N GLN A 7 30.89 0.98 7.78
CA GLN A 7 30.88 2.44 7.90
C GLN A 7 32.31 2.97 7.72
N PRO A 8 32.67 3.52 6.54
CA PRO A 8 34.03 4.02 6.30
C PRO A 8 34.39 5.26 7.12
N TYR A 9 33.38 5.97 7.63
CA TYR A 9 33.52 7.20 8.43
C TYR A 9 32.67 7.08 9.70
N PRO A 10 33.08 6.25 10.68
CA PRO A 10 32.31 5.99 11.89
C PRO A 10 32.05 7.26 12.72
N GLU A 11 32.93 8.25 12.64
CA GLU A 11 32.78 9.56 13.28
C GLU A 11 31.63 10.40 12.70
N ARG A 12 31.15 10.07 11.49
CA ARG A 12 30.02 10.74 10.84
C ARG A 12 28.70 9.99 11.01
N MET A 13 28.71 8.86 11.74
CA MET A 13 27.49 8.11 11.97
C MET A 13 26.55 8.91 12.87
N PRO A 14 25.25 8.98 12.52
CA PRO A 14 24.28 9.52 13.46
C PRO A 14 24.19 8.62 14.69
N PRO A 15 23.91 9.18 15.88
CA PRO A 15 23.80 8.39 17.11
C PRO A 15 22.63 7.39 17.06
N THR A 16 21.61 7.68 16.24
CA THR A 16 20.46 6.81 15.99
C THR A 16 20.28 6.60 14.48
N PRO A 17 19.79 5.42 14.05
CA PRO A 17 19.41 5.21 12.67
C PRO A 17 18.36 6.25 12.24
N PRO A 18 18.46 6.81 11.02
CA PRO A 18 17.41 7.68 10.50
C PRO A 18 16.12 6.88 10.28
N VAL A 19 15.00 7.56 10.05
CA VAL A 19 13.70 6.94 9.75
C VAL A 19 13.78 5.75 8.78
N GLN A 20 13.20 4.62 9.20
CA GLN A 20 13.27 3.34 8.49
C GLN A 20 11.93 2.95 7.87
N ILE A 21 11.48 3.67 6.85
CA ILE A 21 10.30 3.23 6.06
C ILE A 21 10.67 1.99 5.23
N PRO A 22 9.87 0.90 5.17
CA PRO A 22 10.20 -0.25 4.35
C PRO A 22 10.36 0.09 2.87
N TYR A 23 11.39 -0.45 2.20
CA TYR A 23 11.69 -0.12 0.79
C TYR A 23 10.54 -0.47 -0.17
N ARG A 24 9.85 -1.59 0.07
CA ARG A 24 8.67 -2.02 -0.70
C ARG A 24 7.48 -1.07 -0.53
N HIS A 25 7.36 -0.44 0.64
CA HIS A 25 6.34 0.59 0.87
C HIS A 25 6.68 1.85 0.07
N LEU A 26 7.94 2.31 0.08
CA LEU A 26 8.38 3.44 -0.76
C LEU A 26 8.11 3.20 -2.26
N VAL A 27 8.30 1.98 -2.76
CA VAL A 27 7.93 1.58 -4.14
C VAL A 27 6.44 1.77 -4.42
N THR A 28 5.58 1.51 -3.44
CA THR A 28 4.13 1.70 -3.54
C THR A 28 3.78 3.19 -3.48
N LEU A 29 4.36 3.91 -2.51
CA LEU A 29 4.10 5.32 -2.27
C LEU A 29 4.45 6.19 -3.47
N ILE A 30 5.65 6.05 -4.05
CA ILE A 30 6.07 6.93 -5.15
C ILE A 30 5.22 6.74 -6.42
N GLN A 31 4.70 5.54 -6.66
CA GLN A 31 3.80 5.28 -7.79
C GLN A 31 2.39 5.88 -7.59
N ILE A 32 1.99 6.11 -6.33
CA ILE A 32 0.73 6.78 -5.98
C ILE A 32 0.91 8.30 -5.94
N ALA A 33 1.99 8.76 -5.30
CA ALA A 33 2.29 10.17 -5.07
C ALA A 33 2.82 10.89 -6.30
N GLY A 34 3.63 10.23 -7.13
CA GLY A 34 4.33 10.81 -8.28
C GLY A 34 5.63 11.54 -7.92
N ASP A 35 5.70 12.22 -6.77
CA ASP A 35 6.84 13.02 -6.35
C ASP A 35 7.16 12.89 -4.84
N TRP A 36 8.26 13.55 -4.42
CA TRP A 36 8.73 13.56 -3.03
C TRP A 36 7.71 14.17 -2.07
N GLU A 37 7.14 15.32 -2.46
CA GLU A 37 6.18 16.08 -1.66
C GLU A 37 4.91 15.27 -1.41
N GLY A 38 4.43 14.53 -2.40
CA GLY A 38 3.32 13.60 -2.29
C GLY A 38 3.63 12.43 -1.37
N VAL A 39 4.84 11.84 -1.46
CA VAL A 39 5.27 10.77 -0.54
C VAL A 39 5.27 11.28 0.90
N LEU A 40 5.87 12.45 1.15
CA LEU A 40 5.93 13.06 2.49
C LEU A 40 4.52 13.32 3.03
N ARG A 41 3.61 13.80 2.18
CA ARG A 41 2.21 14.05 2.54
C ARG A 41 1.48 12.78 2.96
N ILE A 42 1.66 11.67 2.23
CA ILE A 42 1.04 10.39 2.57
C ILE A 42 1.58 9.86 3.89
N LEU A 43 2.91 9.84 4.07
CA LEU A 43 3.54 9.36 5.30
C LEU A 43 3.07 10.16 6.53
N LYS A 44 2.97 11.50 6.42
CA LYS A 44 2.45 12.36 7.49
C LYS A 44 0.97 12.11 7.77
N ARG A 45 0.13 12.08 6.73
CA ARG A 45 -1.32 11.81 6.86
C ARG A 45 -1.57 10.49 7.59
N ASN A 46 -0.73 9.51 7.32
CA ASN A 46 -0.86 8.17 7.85
C ASN A 46 -0.19 7.99 9.23
N GLY A 47 0.46 9.02 9.77
CA GLY A 47 1.15 8.97 11.05
C GLY A 47 2.44 8.13 11.03
N GLU A 48 2.97 7.80 9.85
CA GLU A 48 4.23 7.05 9.72
C GLU A 48 5.46 7.94 10.03
N ILE A 49 5.30 9.25 9.85
CA ILE A 49 6.27 10.28 10.25
C ILE A 49 5.51 11.48 10.82
N GLU A 50 6.04 12.09 11.88
CA GLU A 50 5.51 13.36 12.41
C GLU A 50 6.43 14.51 12.01
N THR A 51 7.67 14.47 12.51
CA THR A 51 8.73 15.43 12.23
C THR A 51 9.98 14.69 11.79
N LEU A 52 10.75 15.30 10.89
CA LEU A 52 12.04 14.79 10.44
C LEU A 52 13.08 15.87 10.70
N SER A 53 14.25 15.47 11.20
CA SER A 53 15.43 16.32 11.12
C SER A 53 15.87 16.50 9.66
N ALA A 54 16.66 17.55 9.38
CA ALA A 54 17.18 17.78 8.03
C ALA A 54 17.94 16.57 7.46
N TYR A 55 18.68 15.87 8.33
CA TYR A 55 19.41 14.66 7.97
C TYR A 55 18.48 13.48 7.64
N GLU A 56 17.43 13.26 8.43
CA GLU A 56 16.45 12.20 8.14
C GLU A 56 15.66 12.46 6.87
N GLU A 57 15.28 13.72 6.64
CA GLU A 57 14.60 14.13 5.42
C GLU A 57 15.49 13.88 4.20
N GLU A 58 16.75 14.31 4.25
CA GLU A 58 17.74 14.05 3.20
C GLU A 58 17.86 12.55 2.91
N LYS A 59 18.03 11.72 3.94
CA LYS A 59 18.19 10.26 3.76
C LYS A 59 16.93 9.58 3.25
N LEU A 60 15.75 10.00 3.69
CA LEU A 60 14.50 9.46 3.18
C LEU A 60 14.27 9.88 1.72
N LYS A 61 14.55 11.15 1.38
CA LYS A 61 14.46 11.67 0.01
C LYS A 61 15.40 10.93 -0.93
N GLU A 62 16.66 10.73 -0.55
CA GLU A 62 17.60 9.91 -1.32
C GLU A 62 17.06 8.50 -1.62
N ARG A 63 16.39 7.87 -0.63
CA ARG A 63 15.82 6.54 -0.82
C ARG A 63 14.63 6.55 -1.79
N VAL A 64 13.78 7.58 -1.72
CA VAL A 64 12.68 7.77 -2.68
C VAL A 64 13.22 7.97 -4.10
N GLU A 65 14.26 8.78 -4.27
CA GLU A 65 14.89 9.00 -5.58
C GLU A 65 15.51 7.71 -6.13
N LYS A 66 16.18 6.91 -5.28
CA LYS A 66 16.71 5.58 -5.67
C LYS A 66 15.59 4.63 -6.09
N VAL A 67 14.45 4.64 -5.39
CA VAL A 67 13.26 3.85 -5.77
C VAL A 67 12.70 4.31 -7.11
N ARG A 68 12.59 5.63 -7.34
CA ARG A 68 12.11 6.19 -8.61
C ARG A 68 13.02 5.77 -9.76
N TYR A 69 14.32 5.93 -9.60
CA TYR A 69 15.31 5.49 -10.58
C TYR A 69 15.19 3.99 -10.86
N TRP A 70 15.04 3.17 -9.81
CA TRP A 70 14.85 1.73 -9.96
C TRP A 70 13.57 1.38 -10.72
N LEU A 71 12.45 2.06 -10.42
CA LEU A 71 11.18 1.90 -11.12
C LEU A 71 11.30 2.19 -12.62
N GLU A 72 12.06 3.22 -12.99
CA GLU A 72 12.24 3.63 -14.39
C GLU A 72 13.15 2.67 -15.16
N HIS A 73 14.22 2.17 -14.54
CA HIS A 73 15.31 1.50 -15.28
C HIS A 73 15.37 -0.01 -15.11
N PHE A 74 14.87 -0.56 -14.00
CA PHE A 74 15.09 -1.96 -13.64
C PHE A 74 13.83 -2.69 -13.18
N ALA A 75 12.80 -1.97 -12.74
CA ALA A 75 11.62 -2.61 -12.20
C ALA A 75 10.88 -3.40 -13.30
N PRO A 76 10.54 -4.66 -13.04
CA PRO A 76 9.74 -5.44 -13.97
C PRO A 76 8.31 -4.89 -14.05
N GLU A 77 7.67 -5.08 -15.21
CA GLU A 77 6.33 -4.54 -15.50
C GLU A 77 5.23 -5.00 -14.52
N ASN A 78 5.42 -6.15 -13.87
CA ASN A 78 4.50 -6.66 -12.86
C ASN A 78 4.54 -5.88 -11.53
N VAL A 79 5.58 -5.08 -11.28
CA VAL A 79 5.68 -4.20 -10.10
C VAL A 79 5.08 -2.83 -10.39
N LYS A 80 5.07 -2.40 -11.65
CA LYS A 80 4.54 -1.10 -12.07
C LYS A 80 3.02 -1.08 -12.03
N PHE A 81 2.43 -0.04 -11.47
CA PHE A 81 0.97 0.15 -11.47
C PHE A 81 0.59 1.63 -11.46
N SER A 82 -0.68 1.90 -11.75
CA SER A 82 -1.30 3.21 -11.59
C SER A 82 -2.68 3.03 -10.97
N VAL A 83 -3.06 3.95 -10.08
CA VAL A 83 -4.38 3.95 -9.46
C VAL A 83 -5.41 4.51 -10.44
N GLN A 84 -6.48 3.75 -10.66
CA GLN A 84 -7.56 4.11 -11.56
C GLN A 84 -8.37 5.28 -10.99
N LYS A 85 -8.23 6.46 -11.59
CA LYS A 85 -8.97 7.68 -11.17
C LYS A 85 -10.48 7.51 -11.25
N GLN A 86 -10.96 6.85 -12.31
CA GLN A 86 -12.35 6.46 -12.47
C GLN A 86 -12.52 4.95 -12.21
N PRO A 87 -13.68 4.51 -11.70
CA PRO A 87 -13.96 3.09 -11.54
C PRO A 87 -13.90 2.37 -12.90
N PRO A 88 -13.09 1.32 -13.06
CA PRO A 88 -13.05 0.55 -14.29
C PRO A 88 -14.38 -0.19 -14.50
N LYS A 89 -14.76 -0.41 -15.76
CA LYS A 89 -15.94 -1.23 -16.10
C LYS A 89 -15.61 -2.70 -15.88
N ILE A 90 -16.09 -3.26 -14.78
CA ILE A 90 -15.89 -4.66 -14.41
C ILE A 90 -17.26 -5.32 -14.28
N ALA A 91 -17.47 -6.43 -15.00
CA ALA A 91 -18.61 -7.30 -14.76
C ALA A 91 -18.35 -8.12 -13.49
N LEU A 92 -19.23 -7.97 -12.50
CA LEU A 92 -19.17 -8.70 -11.24
C LEU A 92 -20.43 -9.55 -11.07
N ALA A 93 -20.23 -10.81 -10.67
CA ALA A 93 -21.33 -11.68 -10.25
C ALA A 93 -21.92 -11.18 -8.91
N ASP A 94 -23.17 -11.53 -8.63
CA ASP A 94 -23.84 -11.09 -7.39
C ASP A 94 -23.10 -11.56 -6.12
N GLU A 95 -22.47 -12.74 -6.18
CA GLU A 95 -21.58 -13.23 -5.11
C GLU A 95 -20.38 -12.29 -4.87
N GLN A 96 -19.77 -11.76 -5.92
CA GLN A 96 -18.63 -10.85 -5.82
C GLN A 96 -19.05 -9.50 -5.24
N LYS A 97 -20.25 -9.03 -5.59
CA LYS A 97 -20.81 -7.80 -4.98
C LYS A 97 -21.05 -7.98 -3.49
N LYS A 98 -21.56 -9.14 -3.07
CA LYS A 98 -21.73 -9.48 -1.64
C LYS A 98 -20.39 -9.52 -0.90
N LEU A 99 -19.37 -10.15 -1.50
CA LEU A 99 -18.00 -10.15 -0.95
C LEU A 99 -17.45 -8.73 -0.75
N LEU A 100 -17.67 -7.85 -1.73
CA LEU A 100 -17.23 -6.45 -1.66
C LEU A 100 -18.01 -5.65 -0.63
N ALA A 101 -19.31 -5.90 -0.47
CA ALA A 101 -20.12 -5.27 0.57
C ALA A 101 -19.61 -5.65 1.96
N ALA A 102 -19.38 -6.94 2.22
CA ALA A 102 -18.80 -7.41 3.47
C ALA A 102 -17.41 -6.81 3.74
N LEU A 103 -16.56 -6.71 2.70
CA LEU A 103 -15.26 -6.06 2.83
C LEU A 103 -15.37 -4.58 3.19
N ARG A 104 -16.27 -3.84 2.52
CA ARG A 104 -16.50 -2.42 2.79
C ARG A 104 -16.90 -2.19 4.25
N ASP A 105 -17.90 -2.95 4.72
CA ASP A 105 -18.46 -2.79 6.05
C ASP A 105 -17.41 -3.12 7.14
N ALA A 106 -16.59 -4.16 6.92
CA ALA A 106 -15.48 -4.47 7.82
C ALA A 106 -14.36 -3.42 7.80
N LEU A 107 -14.04 -2.85 6.64
CA LEU A 107 -13.04 -1.78 6.53
C LEU A 107 -13.49 -0.46 7.16
N GLU A 108 -14.79 -0.21 7.27
CA GLU A 108 -15.33 0.99 7.90
C GLU A 108 -14.92 1.08 9.38
N SER A 109 -14.96 -0.04 10.10
CA SER A 109 -14.54 -0.14 11.50
C SER A 109 -13.05 -0.45 11.71
N THR A 110 -12.32 -0.79 10.64
CA THR A 110 -10.90 -1.14 10.72
C THR A 110 -10.02 0.08 10.99
N GLU A 111 -9.04 -0.06 11.90
CA GLU A 111 -7.98 0.91 12.10
C GLU A 111 -7.14 1.04 10.81
N TRP A 112 -6.89 2.26 10.34
CA TRP A 112 -6.33 2.48 9.00
C TRP A 112 -4.81 2.29 8.93
N LYS A 113 -4.32 1.14 9.41
CA LYS A 113 -2.93 0.71 9.40
C LYS A 113 -2.72 -0.46 8.43
N PRO A 114 -1.52 -0.63 7.85
CA PRO A 114 -1.28 -1.64 6.81
C PRO A 114 -1.62 -3.07 7.25
N GLU A 115 -1.20 -3.45 8.45
CA GLU A 115 -1.40 -4.79 9.02
C GLU A 115 -2.87 -5.06 9.33
N ASP A 116 -3.56 -4.10 9.96
CA ASP A 116 -4.98 -4.22 10.29
C ASP A 116 -5.84 -4.34 9.04
N ILE A 117 -5.60 -3.51 8.01
CA ILE A 117 -6.29 -3.62 6.72
C ILE A 117 -6.04 -4.99 6.08
N HIS A 118 -4.79 -5.47 6.10
CA HIS A 118 -4.46 -6.77 5.52
C HIS A 118 -5.17 -7.92 6.25
N ASN A 119 -5.18 -7.87 7.57
CA ASN A 119 -5.85 -8.85 8.42
C ASN A 119 -7.36 -8.82 8.17
N THR A 120 -7.99 -7.64 8.10
CA THR A 120 -9.42 -7.51 7.78
C THR A 120 -9.76 -8.16 6.44
N ILE A 121 -8.94 -7.98 5.39
CA ILE A 121 -9.17 -8.64 4.10
C ILE A 121 -9.16 -10.17 4.26
N HIS A 122 -8.22 -10.72 5.04
CA HIS A 122 -8.14 -12.14 5.30
C HIS A 122 -9.31 -12.67 6.15
N THR A 123 -9.72 -11.95 7.19
CA THR A 123 -10.87 -12.29 8.04
C THR A 123 -12.14 -12.36 7.22
N VAL A 124 -12.44 -11.32 6.43
CA VAL A 124 -13.61 -11.30 5.55
C VAL A 124 -13.56 -12.46 4.54
N ALA A 125 -12.40 -12.74 3.96
CA ALA A 125 -12.26 -13.86 3.05
C ALA A 125 -12.47 -15.23 3.72
N ALA A 126 -12.08 -15.39 4.98
CA ALA A 126 -12.30 -16.62 5.74
C ALA A 126 -13.80 -16.80 6.04
N GLU A 127 -14.44 -15.79 6.64
CA GLU A 127 -15.86 -15.81 7.01
C GLU A 127 -16.77 -16.03 5.80
N GLN A 128 -16.56 -15.27 4.72
CA GLN A 128 -17.35 -15.43 3.50
C GLN A 128 -17.01 -16.72 2.77
N GLY A 129 -15.76 -17.19 2.87
CA GLY A 129 -15.35 -18.47 2.30
C GLY A 129 -16.06 -19.67 2.95
N GLU A 130 -16.28 -19.62 4.26
CA GLU A 130 -17.07 -20.61 4.99
C GLU A 130 -18.53 -20.61 4.53
N VAL A 131 -19.16 -19.44 4.43
CA VAL A 131 -20.55 -19.28 3.95
C VAL A 131 -20.71 -19.82 2.52
N MET A 132 -19.72 -19.57 1.66
CA MET A 132 -19.75 -19.97 0.25
C MET A 132 -19.23 -21.40 0.01
N GLY A 133 -18.72 -22.08 1.03
CA GLY A 133 -18.14 -23.42 0.92
C GLY A 133 -16.88 -23.49 0.03
N ARG A 134 -16.13 -22.38 -0.12
CA ARG A 134 -14.91 -22.32 -0.94
C ARG A 134 -13.94 -21.24 -0.47
N ASN A 135 -12.64 -21.42 -0.69
CA ASN A 135 -11.64 -20.38 -0.40
C ASN A 135 -11.78 -19.20 -1.38
N VAL A 136 -12.13 -18.01 -0.86
CA VAL A 136 -12.30 -16.78 -1.64
C VAL A 136 -11.18 -15.76 -1.45
N THR A 137 -10.11 -16.09 -0.71
CA THR A 137 -9.01 -15.14 -0.42
C THR A 137 -8.41 -14.58 -1.70
N LYS A 138 -8.01 -15.45 -2.64
CA LYS A 138 -7.42 -15.01 -3.91
C LYS A 138 -8.40 -14.14 -4.71
N GLU A 139 -9.68 -14.48 -4.71
CA GLU A 139 -10.72 -13.73 -5.40
C GLU A 139 -10.85 -12.32 -4.81
N LEU A 140 -10.91 -12.19 -3.47
CA LEU A 140 -11.05 -10.90 -2.82
C LEU A 140 -9.85 -9.96 -3.10
N PHE A 141 -8.62 -10.47 -3.02
CA PHE A 141 -7.43 -9.71 -3.43
C PHE A 141 -7.48 -9.32 -4.91
N THR A 142 -7.92 -10.23 -5.78
CA THR A 142 -8.05 -9.95 -7.22
C THR A 142 -9.10 -8.86 -7.47
N LEU A 143 -10.24 -8.89 -6.77
CA LEU A 143 -11.28 -7.86 -6.87
C LEU A 143 -10.73 -6.48 -6.44
N ILE A 144 -9.99 -6.41 -5.34
CA ILE A 144 -9.30 -5.19 -4.92
C ILE A 144 -8.40 -4.66 -6.04
N TYR A 145 -7.49 -5.48 -6.58
CA TYR A 145 -6.60 -5.01 -7.63
C TYR A 145 -7.33 -4.62 -8.92
N ARG A 146 -8.43 -5.31 -9.27
CA ARG A 146 -9.22 -4.94 -10.45
C ARG A 146 -9.89 -3.57 -10.25
N MET A 147 -10.52 -3.31 -9.10
CA MET A 147 -11.20 -2.04 -8.82
C MET A 147 -10.25 -0.84 -8.77
N PHE A 148 -9.06 -1.02 -8.20
CA PHE A 148 -8.13 0.08 -7.94
C PHE A 148 -7.04 0.22 -9.00
N LEU A 149 -6.58 -0.88 -9.62
CA LEU A 149 -5.45 -0.88 -10.55
C LEU A 149 -5.86 -1.30 -11.97
N GLY A 150 -7.02 -1.95 -12.15
CA GLY A 150 -7.39 -2.57 -13.42
C GLY A 150 -6.55 -3.82 -13.75
N LYS A 151 -5.88 -4.40 -12.74
CA LYS A 151 -5.00 -5.56 -12.87
C LYS A 151 -5.45 -6.69 -11.94
N GLU A 152 -5.03 -7.92 -12.20
CA GLU A 152 -5.34 -9.06 -11.32
C GLU A 152 -4.42 -9.15 -10.09
N ARG A 153 -3.27 -8.48 -10.13
CA ARG A 153 -2.24 -8.50 -9.10
C ARG A 153 -1.69 -7.10 -8.89
N GLY A 154 -1.11 -6.87 -7.72
CA GLY A 154 -0.57 -5.58 -7.34
C GLY A 154 0.39 -5.65 -6.16
N PRO A 155 0.77 -4.48 -5.61
CA PRO A 155 1.55 -4.38 -4.37
C PRO A 155 0.78 -5.01 -3.20
N ARG A 156 1.45 -5.21 -2.06
CA ARG A 156 0.81 -5.74 -0.84
C ARG A 156 -0.42 -4.90 -0.46
N ALA A 157 -1.62 -5.50 -0.53
CA ALA A 157 -2.88 -4.75 -0.45
C ALA A 157 -3.02 -3.89 0.81
N GLY A 158 -2.57 -4.35 1.98
CA GLY A 158 -2.63 -3.58 3.22
C GLY A 158 -1.90 -2.24 3.10
N TYR A 159 -0.62 -2.27 2.69
CA TYR A 159 0.20 -1.07 2.46
C TYR A 159 -0.35 -0.20 1.32
N PHE A 160 -0.86 -0.85 0.27
CA PHE A 160 -1.47 -0.15 -0.85
C PHE A 160 -2.72 0.64 -0.46
N LEU A 161 -3.68 0.00 0.20
CA LEU A 161 -4.91 0.68 0.64
C LEU A 161 -4.63 1.70 1.74
N HIS A 162 -3.70 1.42 2.66
CA HIS A 162 -3.22 2.38 3.65
C HIS A 162 -2.65 3.65 3.01
N SER A 163 -1.97 3.52 1.86
CA SER A 163 -1.43 4.67 1.11
C SER A 163 -2.52 5.53 0.46
N LEU A 164 -3.76 5.03 0.37
CA LEU A 164 -4.92 5.75 -0.15
C LEU A 164 -5.75 6.35 0.99
N GLU A 165 -6.58 7.34 0.66
CA GLU A 165 -7.54 7.88 1.63
C GLU A 165 -8.63 6.84 1.94
N LYS A 166 -8.93 6.63 3.23
CA LYS A 166 -9.97 5.68 3.68
C LYS A 166 -11.31 5.92 2.99
N SER A 167 -11.73 7.19 2.91
CA SER A 167 -12.95 7.60 2.23
C SER A 167 -12.95 7.23 0.74
N PHE A 168 -11.83 7.41 0.04
CA PHE A 168 -11.68 7.01 -1.36
C PHE A 168 -11.82 5.49 -1.52
N VAL A 169 -11.19 4.70 -0.64
CA VAL A 169 -11.28 3.23 -0.68
C VAL A 169 -12.72 2.76 -0.46
N LEU A 170 -13.38 3.23 0.60
CA LEU A 170 -14.76 2.83 0.91
C LEU A 170 -15.73 3.25 -0.20
N LYS A 171 -15.59 4.48 -0.73
CA LYS A 171 -16.39 4.95 -1.87
C LYS A 171 -16.16 4.10 -3.12
N ARG A 172 -14.90 3.81 -3.45
CA ARG A 172 -14.56 2.97 -4.61
C ARG A 172 -15.16 1.58 -4.47
N ILE A 173 -15.14 0.96 -3.29
CA ILE A 173 -15.78 -0.36 -3.09
C ILE A 173 -17.30 -0.25 -3.27
N ALA A 174 -17.93 0.80 -2.74
CA ALA A 174 -19.38 1.01 -2.86
C ALA A 174 -19.86 1.20 -4.32
N GLU A 175 -19.01 1.68 -5.23
CA GLU A 175 -19.33 1.79 -6.66
C GLU A 175 -19.53 0.41 -7.35
N PHE A 176 -19.13 -0.69 -6.70
CA PHE A 176 -19.19 -2.05 -7.21
C PHE A 176 -20.13 -2.98 -6.43
N THR A 177 -20.81 -2.49 -5.39
CA THR A 177 -21.75 -3.27 -4.56
C THR A 177 -23.19 -2.99 -4.94
#